data_AF-A0A9E6JPD8-F1
#
_entry.id   AF-A0A9E6JPD8-F1
#
_cell.length_a   1.000
_cell.length_b   1.000
_cell.length_c   1.000
_cell.angle_alpha   90.00
_cell.angle_beta   90.00
_cell.angle_gamma   90.00
#
_symmetry.space_group_name_H-M   'P 1'
#
loop_
_entity.id
_entity.type
_entity.pdbx_description
1 polymer ?
#
loop_
_entity_poly.entity_id
_entity_poly.type
_entity_poly.pdbx_seq_one_letter_code
_entity_poly.pdbx_strand_id
1 'polypeptide(L)'
;MIVNCPSCASRFQYGEERFLGAQSKRFRCPKCGETFEVTNPALVPGLPPAQATPRPLPPAQATPRPLPPAPPPPPPPPPPRVDT
;
A
#
# COMPACT_ATOMS: atom_id res chain seq x y z
N MET A 1 -3.22 15.57 -18.02
CA MET A 1 -2.77 15.42 -16.61
C MET A 1 -3.92 14.92 -15.73
N ILE A 2 -3.70 13.94 -14.84
CA ILE A 2 -4.71 13.49 -13.86
C ILE A 2 -4.44 14.17 -12.51
N VAL A 3 -5.49 14.71 -11.88
CA VAL A 3 -5.44 15.37 -10.58
C VAL A 3 -6.42 14.70 -9.63
N ASN A 4 -6.01 14.55 -8.37
CA ASN A 4 -6.85 14.03 -7.30
C ASN A 4 -7.30 15.18 -6.40
N CYS A 5 -8.59 15.25 -6.09
CA CYS A 5 -9.09 16.24 -5.13
C CYS A 5 -8.70 15.84 -3.69
N PRO A 6 -8.11 16.75 -2.88
CA PRO A 6 -7.76 16.45 -1.49
C PRO A 6 -8.98 16.29 -0.58
N SER A 7 -10.11 16.92 -0.90
CA SER A 7 -11.31 16.87 -0.05
C SER A 7 -12.18 15.63 -0.26
N CYS A 8 -12.26 15.09 -1.48
CA CYS A 8 -13.16 13.97 -1.81
C CYS A 8 -12.48 12.77 -2.46
N ALA A 9 -11.16 12.80 -2.63
CA ALA A 9 -10.35 11.76 -3.28
C ALA A 9 -10.78 11.41 -4.73
N SER A 10 -11.64 12.21 -5.36
CA SER A 10 -12.04 11.98 -6.75
C SER A 10 -10.88 12.27 -7.70
N ARG A 11 -10.72 11.41 -8.71
CA ARG A 11 -9.76 11.57 -9.81
C ARG A 11 -10.43 12.22 -11.01
N PHE A 12 -9.78 13.19 -11.65
CA PHE A 12 -10.25 13.84 -12.88
C PHE A 12 -9.09 14.28 -13.75
N GLN A 13 -9.34 14.41 -15.05
CA GLN A 13 -8.35 14.83 -16.04
C GLN A 13 -8.46 16.34 -16.31
N TYR A 14 -7.32 17.01 -16.35
CA TYR A 14 -7.18 18.35 -16.90
C TYR A 14 -6.16 18.37 -18.03
N GLY A 15 -6.43 19.21 -19.03
CA GLY A 15 -5.48 19.57 -20.08
C GLY A 15 -4.38 20.47 -19.51
N GLU A 16 -3.15 20.24 -19.95
CA GLU A 16 -1.96 21.00 -19.54
C GLU A 16 -2.06 22.47 -19.97
N GLU A 17 -2.83 22.74 -21.02
CA GLU A 17 -3.25 24.07 -21.48
C GLU A 17 -3.86 24.93 -20.37
N ARG A 18 -4.49 24.33 -19.36
CA ARG A 18 -5.13 25.08 -18.26
C ARG A 18 -4.12 25.76 -17.35
N PHE A 19 -2.90 25.23 -17.28
CA PHE A 19 -1.82 25.81 -16.50
C PHE A 19 -1.23 27.05 -17.19
N LEU A 20 -1.37 27.21 -18.51
CA LEU A 20 -0.82 28.35 -19.27
C LEU A 20 0.68 28.62 -18.97
N GLY A 21 1.44 27.57 -18.65
CA GLY A 21 2.85 27.70 -18.24
C GLY A 21 3.09 28.14 -16.78
N ALA A 22 2.04 28.28 -15.95
CA ALA A 22 2.16 28.58 -14.54
C ALA A 22 2.62 27.34 -13.74
N GLN A 23 3.47 27.59 -12.74
CA GLN A 23 4.02 26.56 -11.85
C GLN A 23 2.94 25.95 -10.95
N SER A 24 1.96 26.75 -10.53
CA SER A 24 0.78 26.30 -9.81
C SER A 24 -0.47 27.08 -10.24
N LYS A 25 -1.64 26.46 -10.12
CA LYS A 25 -2.92 27.12 -10.42
C LYS A 25 -4.05 26.57 -9.58
N ARG A 26 -5.03 27.42 -9.30
CA ARG A 26 -6.25 27.05 -8.55
C ARG A 26 -7.23 26.32 -9.46
N PHE A 27 -7.66 25.14 -9.03
CA PHE A 27 -8.66 24.32 -9.69
C PHE A 27 -9.86 24.07 -8.78
N ARG A 28 -11.03 24.01 -9.39
CA ARG A 28 -12.27 23.66 -8.70
C ARG A 28 -12.65 22.21 -9.01
N CYS A 29 -12.84 21.40 -7.96
CA CYS A 29 -13.28 20.03 -8.09
C CYS A 29 -14.72 19.98 -8.66
N PRO A 30 -14.98 19.24 -9.75
CA PRO A 30 -16.33 19.12 -10.31
C PRO A 30 -17.27 18.25 -9.47
N LYS A 31 -16.75 17.50 -8.48
CA LYS A 31 -17.53 16.61 -7.62
C LYS A 31 -18.03 17.29 -6.35
N CYS A 32 -17.14 17.94 -5.60
CA CYS A 32 -17.48 18.57 -4.31
C CYS A 32 -17.41 20.09 -4.33
N GLY A 33 -16.88 20.69 -5.40
CA GLY A 33 -16.75 22.15 -5.51
C GLY A 33 -15.54 22.76 -4.79
N GLU A 34 -14.72 21.95 -4.12
CA GLU A 34 -13.48 22.39 -3.45
C GLU A 34 -12.56 23.15 -4.40
N THR A 35 -11.99 24.27 -3.96
CA THR A 35 -10.99 25.00 -4.74
C THR A 35 -9.62 24.81 -4.12
N PHE A 36 -8.72 24.17 -4.86
CA PHE A 36 -7.39 23.80 -4.37
C PHE A 36 -6.33 24.13 -5.41
N GLU A 37 -5.09 24.32 -4.96
CA GLU A 37 -3.97 24.64 -5.85
C GLU A 37 -3.29 23.36 -6.33
N VAL A 38 -3.07 23.26 -7.64
CA VAL A 38 -2.39 22.14 -8.29
C VAL A 38 -1.07 22.66 -8.84
N THR A 39 0.02 22.05 -8.40
CA THR A 39 1.36 22.27 -8.98
C THR A 39 1.49 21.48 -10.26
N ASN A 40 2.00 22.11 -11.32
CA ASN A 40 2.27 21.44 -12.58
C ASN A 40 3.54 20.57 -12.45
N PRO A 41 3.46 19.23 -12.49
CA PRO A 41 4.62 18.36 -12.38
C PRO A 41 5.60 18.53 -13.54
N ALA A 42 5.18 19.09 -14.69
CA ALA A 42 6.07 19.37 -15.82
C ALA A 42 7.06 20.51 -15.53
N LEU A 43 6.78 21.36 -14.53
CA LEU A 43 7.63 22.48 -14.13
C LEU A 43 8.41 22.22 -12.84
N VAL A 44 8.25 21.06 -12.21
CA VAL A 44 9.10 20.63 -11.09
C VAL A 44 10.32 19.97 -11.71
N PRO A 45 11.48 20.66 -11.80
CA PRO A 45 12.67 20.09 -12.41
C PRO A 45 13.21 19.06 -11.42
N GLY A 46 13.06 17.78 -11.76
CA GLY A 46 13.85 16.67 -11.22
C GLY A 46 14.11 16.69 -9.71
N LEU A 47 13.14 16.25 -8.92
CA LEU A 47 13.54 15.28 -7.90
C LEU A 47 13.65 13.94 -8.64
N PRO A 48 14.86 13.35 -8.75
CA PRO A 48 14.95 11.99 -9.26
C PRO A 48 13.98 11.13 -8.45
N PRO A 49 13.38 10.07 -9.04
CA PRO A 49 12.62 9.12 -8.25
C PRO A 49 13.51 8.76 -7.07
N ALA A 50 13.02 8.99 -5.86
CA ALA A 50 13.76 8.67 -4.64
C ALA A 50 14.31 7.27 -4.89
N GLN A 51 15.62 7.18 -5.15
CA GLN A 51 16.26 5.91 -5.36
C GLN A 51 15.96 5.22 -4.06
N ALA A 52 15.07 4.22 -4.13
CA ALA A 52 14.83 3.32 -3.05
C ALA A 52 16.20 2.71 -2.80
N THR A 53 16.96 3.32 -1.89
CA THR A 53 18.16 2.72 -1.35
C THR A 53 17.64 1.39 -0.85
N PRO A 54 18.14 0.25 -1.37
CA PRO A 54 17.76 -1.03 -0.81
C PRO A 54 18.17 -0.93 0.65
N ARG A 55 17.17 -0.76 1.52
CA ARG A 55 17.38 -0.74 2.96
C ARG A 55 18.05 -2.09 3.23
N PRO A 56 19.29 -2.13 3.76
CA PRO A 56 19.92 -3.39 4.09
C PRO A 56 18.93 -4.15 4.97
N LEU A 57 18.46 -5.29 4.47
CA LEU A 57 17.61 -6.15 5.28
C LEU A 57 18.44 -6.48 6.52
N PRO A 58 17.95 -6.21 7.75
CA PRO A 58 18.63 -6.72 8.92
C PRO A 58 18.76 -8.24 8.74
N PRO A 59 19.92 -8.84 9.07
CA PRO A 59 20.06 -10.29 8.98
C PRO A 59 18.91 -10.88 9.78
N ALA A 60 18.10 -11.71 9.10
CA ALA A 60 17.02 -12.43 9.73
C ALA A 60 17.63 -13.21 10.88
N GLN A 61 17.46 -12.70 12.10
CA GLN A 61 17.67 -13.50 13.29
C GLN A 61 16.57 -14.55 13.24
N ALA A 62 16.91 -15.68 12.63
CA ALA A 62 16.15 -16.90 12.71
C ALA A 62 16.25 -17.40 14.15
N THR A 63 15.53 -16.76 15.07
CA THR A 63 15.16 -17.40 16.33
C THR A 63 14.34 -18.63 15.96
N PRO A 64 14.80 -19.86 16.29
CA PRO A 64 13.96 -21.03 16.12
C PRO A 64 12.69 -20.81 16.95
N ARG A 65 11.52 -20.81 16.31
CA ARG A 65 10.25 -20.89 17.05
C ARG A 65 10.29 -22.19 17.86
N PRO A 66 10.03 -22.17 19.18
CA PRO A 66 9.79 -23.38 19.93
C PRO A 66 8.64 -24.14 19.26
N LEU A 67 8.88 -25.40 18.91
CA LEU A 67 7.82 -26.28 18.41
C LEU A 67 6.76 -26.44 19.50
N PRO A 68 5.46 -26.39 19.17
CA PRO A 68 4.43 -26.74 20.12
C PRO A 68 4.62 -28.18 20.61
N PRO A 69 4.22 -28.50 21.85
CA PRO A 69 4.28 -29.87 22.36
C PRO A 69 3.49 -30.81 21.44
N ALA A 70 4.03 -32.01 21.23
CA ALA A 70 3.38 -33.03 20.43
C ALA A 70 2.01 -33.42 21.04
N PRO A 71 1.01 -33.76 20.22
CA PRO A 71 -0.26 -34.28 20.72
C PRO A 71 -0.06 -35.60 21.48
N PRO A 72 -0.95 -35.93 22.44
CA PRO A 72 -0.87 -37.20 23.16
C PRO A 72 -1.05 -38.40 22.21
N PRO A 73 -0.45 -39.56 22.53
CA PRO A 73 -0.62 -40.77 21.73
C PRO A 73 -2.09 -41.22 21.72
N PRO A 74 -2.55 -41.91 20.66
CA PRO A 74 -3.89 -42.46 20.61
C PRO A 74 -4.10 -43.52 21.71
N PRO A 75 -5.35 -43.74 22.16
CA PRO A 75 -5.66 -44.78 23.13
C PRO A 75 -5.35 -46.17 22.57
N PRO A 76 -5.02 -47.14 23.43
CA PRO A 76 -4.78 -48.52 23.00
C PRO A 76 -6.06 -49.13 22.39
N PRO A 77 -5.91 -50.08 21.45
CA PRO A 77 -7.05 -50.78 20.87
C PRO A 77 -7.83 -51.56 21.95
N PRO A 78 -9.14 -51.75 21.77
CA PRO A 78 -9.95 -52.54 22.70
C PRO A 78 -9.47 -54.00 22.71
N PRO A 79 -9.60 -54.71 23.85
CA PRO A 79 -9.25 -56.12 23.92
C PRO A 79 -10.11 -56.94 22.96
N PRO A 80 -9.58 -58.05 22.41
CA PRO A 80 -10.37 -58.94 21.57
C PRO A 80 -11.56 -59.47 22.37
N ARG A 81 -12.76 -59.37 21.78
CA ARG A 81 -13.94 -60.00 22.37
C ARG A 81 -13.72 -61.52 22.30
N VAL A 82 -13.54 -62.14 23.45
CA VAL A 82 -13.66 -63.60 23.57
C VAL A 82 -15.15 -63.89 23.54
N ASP A 83 -15.62 -64.43 22.41
CA ASP A 83 -16.98 -64.93 22.25
C ASP A 83 -17.09 -66.24 23.06
N THR A 84 -17.96 -66.27 24.06
CA THR A 84 -18.31 -67.43 24.89
C THR A 84 -19.80 -67.47 25.07
#